data_AF-B3RHZ8-F1
#
_entry.id   AF-B3RHZ8-F1
#
_cell.length_a   1.000
_cell.length_b   1.000
_cell.length_c   1.000
_cell.angle_alpha   90.00
_cell.angle_beta   90.00
_cell.angle_gamma   90.00
#
_symmetry.space_group_name_H-M   'P 1'
#
loop_
_entity.id
_entity.type
_entity.pdbx_description
1 polymer ?
#
loop_
_entity_poly.entity_id
_entity_poly.type
_entity_poly.pdbx_seq_one_letter_code
_entity_poly.pdbx_strand_id
1 'polypeptide(L)'
;MMDASQPGKLEDYQRLLLQPFLSKRLENELYNKLMNYCEKERDSHSLFQLGCLYQQGLGKCEKDLHKAKQLLDNAAKLGHARAMYNLCQLYGSQPSAQFANVVSESELIDIKVHWYIESSSQALVYSNSGIELWSNYNASVAWRKAVMAERARLLDRISQKDYQDILQLGKLMNQVSYIALQLSTDDSGYKTAIDGLESACRLGSADAYWNLAALVYHNGLGVNKDEEKKLQLMYQAADSNHVRAQFWLGEYLFSSLVGMEEQCTKALKYMKQSLQYPFASTLFWIGYGHLLGTGVSQNYALAVQYFQLAAVSSDYLFGIGNSSACSWLAFMYTKGLGMTIDFTMASHYYAMAAKSGNKHSFNDLAKLIEKRKISCCELDIAIKLYSIGAGENVEDTSSYYARLRLGKIYSNKRYHKIYNQEKATEYFTQALHLLKSSVCKDTRSYRYYHLGIIYENGYNTDVDYSQAAKYYSLAKEAAAKVYDILDRYYGKKAEKRLTKIMNLTLAKKESKQTTV
;
A
#
# COMPACT_ATOMS: atom_id res chain seq x y z
N MET A 1 -7.87 26.28 20.25
CA MET A 1 -8.16 24.85 19.99
C MET A 1 -9.18 24.83 18.87
N MET A 2 -8.80 24.40 17.67
CA MET A 2 -9.77 24.21 16.59
C MET A 2 -10.37 22.81 16.73
N ASP A 3 -11.70 22.75 16.75
CA ASP A 3 -12.50 21.54 16.87
C ASP A 3 -12.30 20.63 15.64
N ALA A 4 -11.88 19.39 15.88
CA ALA A 4 -11.47 18.40 14.88
C ALA A 4 -12.63 17.49 14.40
N SER A 5 -13.87 17.82 14.76
CA SER A 5 -15.08 17.01 14.53
C SER A 5 -15.56 16.89 13.07
N GLN A 6 -14.82 17.40 12.07
CA GLN A 6 -15.14 17.22 10.64
C GLN A 6 -14.00 16.52 9.89
N PRO A 7 -14.27 15.43 9.12
CA PRO A 7 -13.24 14.62 8.45
C PRO A 7 -12.27 15.44 7.56
N GLY A 8 -12.78 16.43 6.82
CA GLY A 8 -11.95 17.29 5.98
C GLY A 8 -11.00 18.21 6.74
N LYS A 9 -11.37 18.64 7.96
CA LYS A 9 -10.54 19.54 8.78
C LYS A 9 -9.32 18.85 9.38
N LEU A 10 -9.44 17.56 9.72
CA LEU A 10 -8.34 16.78 10.26
C LEU A 10 -7.27 16.51 9.19
N GLU A 11 -7.68 16.17 7.96
CA GLU A 11 -6.75 15.96 6.85
C GLU A 11 -5.99 17.23 6.49
N ASP A 12 -6.67 18.38 6.43
CA ASP A 12 -6.03 19.66 6.14
C ASP A 12 -5.05 20.07 7.25
N TYR A 13 -5.43 19.85 8.51
CA TYR A 13 -4.53 20.07 9.65
C TYR A 13 -3.28 19.18 9.57
N GLN A 14 -3.43 17.89 9.25
CA GLN A 14 -2.31 16.97 9.07
C GLN A 14 -1.40 17.43 7.92
N ARG A 15 -1.96 17.85 6.78
CA ARG A 15 -1.19 18.36 5.64
C ARG A 15 -0.38 19.61 6.00
N LEU A 16 -0.98 20.56 6.71
CA LEU A 16 -0.30 21.76 7.20
C LEU A 16 0.83 21.42 8.19
N LEU A 17 0.61 20.43 9.06
CA LEU A 17 1.62 19.99 10.03
C LEU A 17 2.83 19.32 9.36
N LEU A 18 2.62 18.65 8.23
CA LEU A 18 3.66 17.93 7.49
C LEU A 18 4.44 18.81 6.50
N GLN A 19 3.86 19.93 6.06
CA GLN A 19 4.44 20.87 5.08
C GLN A 19 5.93 21.21 5.32
N PRO A 20 6.39 21.53 6.56
CA PRO A 20 7.78 21.90 6.81
C PRO A 20 8.81 20.80 6.48
N PHE A 21 8.36 19.56 6.35
CA PHE A 21 9.22 18.39 6.07
C PHE A 21 9.14 17.97 4.59
N LEU A 22 8.19 18.50 3.82
CA LEU A 22 7.99 18.14 2.42
C LEU A 22 8.83 19.05 1.51
N SER A 23 9.75 18.45 0.76
CA SER A 23 10.60 19.15 -0.20
C SER A 23 10.12 18.88 -1.61
N LYS A 24 9.55 19.92 -2.26
CA LYS A 24 9.14 19.86 -3.66
C LYS A 24 10.31 19.51 -4.58
N ARG A 25 11.53 19.95 -4.25
CA ARG A 25 12.75 19.61 -5.01
C ARG A 25 12.99 18.10 -5.01
N LEU A 26 12.93 17.46 -3.85
CA LEU A 26 13.17 16.01 -3.71
C LEU A 26 12.08 15.18 -4.39
N GLU A 27 10.82 15.58 -4.26
CA GLU A 27 9.71 14.97 -5.00
C GLU A 27 9.94 15.08 -6.52
N ASN A 28 10.33 16.26 -7.00
CA ASN A 28 10.65 16.47 -8.42
C ASN A 28 11.83 15.61 -8.90
N GLU A 29 12.87 15.42 -8.09
CA GLU A 29 13.99 14.52 -8.42
C GLU A 29 13.52 13.07 -8.58
N LEU A 30 12.60 12.59 -7.74
CA LEU A 30 12.01 11.26 -7.87
C LEU A 30 11.15 11.13 -9.13
N TYR A 31 10.30 12.12 -9.40
CA TYR A 31 9.50 12.15 -10.63
C TYR A 31 10.37 12.20 -11.89
N ASN A 32 11.51 12.89 -11.85
CA ASN A 32 12.46 12.90 -12.96
C ASN A 32 13.11 11.53 -13.17
N LYS A 33 13.41 10.79 -12.09
CA LYS A 33 13.90 9.40 -12.22
C LYS A 33 12.86 8.49 -12.85
N LEU A 34 11.60 8.60 -12.41
CA LEU A 34 10.49 7.86 -12.99
C LEU A 34 10.29 8.22 -14.48
N MET A 35 10.35 9.51 -14.81
CA MET A 35 10.27 10.00 -16.18
C MET A 35 11.36 9.40 -17.07
N ASN A 36 12.62 9.47 -16.66
CA ASN A 36 13.74 8.90 -17.42
C ASN A 36 13.55 7.38 -17.63
N TYR A 37 13.04 6.67 -16.62
CA TYR A 37 12.72 5.26 -16.74
C TYR A 37 11.62 5.04 -17.79
N CYS A 38 10.51 5.77 -17.70
CA CYS A 38 9.39 5.62 -18.63
C CYS A 38 9.74 6.02 -20.08
N GLU A 39 10.57 7.05 -20.27
CA GLU A 39 11.04 7.48 -21.58
C GLU A 39 11.92 6.45 -22.28
N LYS A 40 12.61 5.61 -21.49
CA LYS A 40 13.47 4.53 -21.98
C LYS A 40 12.67 3.28 -22.36
N GLU A 41 11.78 2.81 -21.49
CA GLU A 41 11.05 1.56 -21.70
C GLU A 41 9.94 1.70 -22.75
N ARG A 42 9.18 2.83 -22.73
CA ARG A 42 8.10 3.15 -23.68
C ARG A 42 7.02 2.06 -23.87
N ASP A 43 6.85 1.19 -22.88
CA ASP A 43 5.73 0.24 -22.83
C ASP A 43 4.40 0.92 -22.45
N SER A 44 3.31 0.15 -22.45
CA SER A 44 1.97 0.67 -22.18
C SER A 44 1.84 1.31 -20.79
N HIS A 45 2.58 0.82 -19.79
CA HIS A 45 2.58 1.39 -18.45
C HIS A 45 3.43 2.66 -18.34
N SER A 46 4.58 2.68 -19.00
CA SER A 46 5.47 3.83 -19.05
C SER A 46 4.78 5.01 -19.73
N LEU A 47 4.03 4.75 -20.82
CA LEU A 47 3.17 5.75 -21.46
C LEU A 47 2.06 6.24 -20.51
N PHE A 48 1.43 5.33 -19.77
CA PHE A 48 0.44 5.68 -18.76
C PHE A 48 1.01 6.56 -17.63
N GLN A 49 2.19 6.22 -17.10
CA GLN A 49 2.86 7.00 -16.06
C GLN A 49 3.25 8.38 -16.58
N LEU A 50 3.85 8.48 -17.77
CA LEU A 50 4.15 9.76 -18.41
C LEU A 50 2.89 10.60 -18.62
N GLY A 51 1.79 9.98 -19.05
CA GLY A 51 0.49 10.62 -19.16
C GLY A 51 0.02 11.22 -17.83
N CYS A 52 0.14 10.47 -16.73
CA CYS A 52 -0.16 10.96 -15.39
C CYS A 52 0.76 12.11 -14.96
N LEU A 53 2.06 12.06 -15.28
CA LEU A 53 3.02 13.11 -14.96
C LEU A 53 2.68 14.43 -15.67
N TYR A 54 2.35 14.39 -16.97
CA TYR A 54 1.90 15.57 -17.72
C TYR A 54 0.52 16.06 -17.26
N GLN A 55 -0.39 15.16 -16.90
CA GLN A 55 -1.70 15.54 -16.37
C GLN A 55 -1.59 16.35 -15.07
N GLN A 56 -0.60 16.02 -14.23
CA GLN A 56 -0.40 16.62 -12.91
C GLN A 56 0.67 17.72 -12.87
N GLY A 57 1.51 17.83 -13.92
CA GLY A 57 2.62 18.79 -13.96
C GLY A 57 3.72 18.46 -12.95
N LEU A 58 4.18 17.21 -12.94
CA LEU A 58 5.16 16.69 -11.98
C LEU A 58 6.56 16.53 -12.58
N GLY A 59 7.59 16.67 -11.73
CA GLY A 59 8.99 16.61 -12.17
C GLY A 59 9.36 17.83 -13.01
N LYS A 60 10.01 17.59 -14.15
CA LYS A 60 10.38 18.63 -15.15
C LYS A 60 9.25 18.98 -16.12
N CYS A 61 8.08 18.36 -16.00
CA CYS A 61 6.97 18.58 -16.92
C CYS A 61 6.02 19.66 -16.42
N GLU A 62 5.69 20.58 -17.30
CA GLU A 62 4.54 21.45 -17.12
C GLU A 62 3.25 20.65 -17.30
N LYS A 63 2.17 21.13 -16.68
CA LYS A 63 0.86 20.51 -16.82
C LYS A 63 0.37 20.67 -18.26
N ASP A 64 0.25 19.57 -18.99
CA ASP A 64 -0.16 19.53 -20.40
C ASP A 64 -1.18 18.41 -20.61
N LEU A 65 -2.45 18.80 -20.71
CA LEU A 65 -3.54 17.84 -20.83
C LEU A 65 -3.65 17.24 -22.25
N HIS A 66 -3.16 17.93 -23.30
CA HIS A 66 -3.14 17.38 -24.66
C HIS A 66 -2.11 16.25 -24.77
N LYS A 67 -0.90 16.50 -24.26
CA LYS A 67 0.16 15.50 -24.24
C LYS A 67 -0.21 14.34 -23.32
N ALA A 68 -0.80 14.61 -22.15
CA ALA A 68 -1.33 13.57 -21.27
C ALA A 68 -2.35 12.69 -22.00
N LYS A 69 -3.32 13.29 -22.71
CA LYS A 69 -4.34 12.58 -23.49
C LYS A 69 -3.71 11.70 -24.60
N GLN A 70 -2.73 12.22 -25.34
CA GLN A 70 -2.03 11.44 -26.37
C GLN A 70 -1.31 10.22 -25.80
N LEU A 71 -0.60 10.40 -24.67
CA LEU A 71 0.12 9.31 -24.00
C LEU A 71 -0.84 8.26 -23.43
N LEU A 72 -1.93 8.68 -22.80
CA LEU A 72 -2.96 7.79 -22.26
C LEU A 72 -3.70 7.05 -23.38
N ASP A 73 -3.99 7.70 -24.50
CA ASP A 73 -4.59 7.07 -25.68
C ASP A 73 -3.68 5.97 -26.26
N ASN A 74 -2.37 6.25 -26.39
CA ASN A 74 -1.40 5.25 -26.83
C ASN A 74 -1.28 4.08 -25.83
N ALA A 75 -1.27 4.37 -24.53
CA ALA A 75 -1.28 3.34 -23.49
C ALA A 75 -2.55 2.47 -23.53
N ALA A 76 -3.71 3.08 -23.75
CA ALA A 76 -5.00 2.40 -23.87
C ALA A 76 -5.03 1.48 -25.10
N LYS A 77 -4.53 1.95 -26.26
CA LYS A 77 -4.38 1.15 -27.49
C LYS A 77 -3.47 -0.07 -27.32
N LEU A 78 -2.48 0.03 -26.42
CA LEU A 78 -1.62 -1.10 -26.03
C LEU A 78 -2.24 -1.97 -24.92
N GLY A 79 -3.50 -1.75 -24.56
CA GLY A 79 -4.24 -2.57 -23.60
C GLY A 79 -4.10 -2.17 -22.14
N HIS A 80 -3.58 -0.99 -21.79
CA HIS A 80 -3.43 -0.60 -20.38
C HIS A 80 -4.77 -0.19 -19.74
N ALA A 81 -5.38 -1.08 -18.94
CA ALA A 81 -6.70 -0.87 -18.31
C ALA A 81 -6.89 0.50 -17.62
N ARG A 82 -5.91 0.95 -16.82
CA ARG A 82 -6.05 2.27 -16.14
C ARG A 82 -5.94 3.45 -17.08
N ALA A 83 -5.25 3.31 -18.20
CA ALA A 83 -5.16 4.38 -19.17
C ALA A 83 -6.52 4.60 -19.83
N MET A 84 -7.25 3.51 -20.13
CA MET A 84 -8.63 3.55 -20.64
C MET A 84 -9.56 4.29 -19.66
N TYR A 85 -9.48 3.97 -18.37
CA TYR A 85 -10.25 4.69 -17.34
C TYR A 85 -9.83 6.17 -17.22
N ASN A 86 -8.53 6.47 -17.12
CA ASN A 86 -8.06 7.84 -16.97
C ASN A 86 -8.37 8.70 -18.21
N LEU A 87 -8.35 8.10 -19.41
CA LEU A 87 -8.75 8.76 -20.64
C LEU A 87 -10.22 9.19 -20.56
N CYS A 88 -11.12 8.32 -20.10
CA CYS A 88 -12.52 8.67 -19.84
C CYS A 88 -12.68 9.77 -18.79
N GLN A 89 -11.81 9.83 -17.77
CA GLN A 89 -11.84 10.90 -16.77
C GLN A 89 -11.35 12.25 -17.29
N LEU A 90 -10.52 12.27 -18.35
CA LEU A 90 -10.21 13.52 -19.04
C LEU A 90 -11.43 14.07 -19.79
N TYR A 91 -12.37 13.20 -20.19
CA TYR A 91 -13.61 13.59 -20.86
C TYR A 91 -14.76 13.79 -19.86
N GLY A 92 -15.25 15.02 -19.76
CA GLY A 92 -16.52 15.34 -19.09
C GLY A 92 -16.50 15.38 -17.55
N SER A 93 -15.34 15.32 -16.88
CA SER A 93 -15.29 15.30 -15.40
C SER A 93 -14.87 16.62 -14.74
N GLN A 94 -14.55 17.69 -15.47
CA GLN A 94 -14.22 19.00 -14.87
C GLN A 94 -14.68 20.16 -15.76
N PRO A 95 -15.25 21.25 -15.19
CA PRO A 95 -15.49 22.52 -15.88
C PRO A 95 -14.19 23.25 -16.27
N SER A 96 -13.02 22.60 -16.25
CA SER A 96 -11.81 23.14 -16.84
C SER A 96 -11.92 23.03 -18.36
N ALA A 97 -12.15 24.19 -18.98
CA ALA A 97 -12.56 24.46 -20.36
C ALA A 97 -11.89 23.70 -21.53
N GLN A 98 -10.89 22.84 -21.33
CA GLN A 98 -10.08 22.27 -22.41
C GLN A 98 -10.66 20.99 -23.04
N PHE A 99 -11.43 20.19 -22.28
CA PHE A 99 -12.10 18.97 -22.78
C PHE A 99 -13.59 18.89 -22.43
N ALA A 100 -14.15 19.95 -21.83
CA ALA A 100 -15.58 20.07 -21.68
C ALA A 100 -16.22 20.32 -23.05
N ASN A 101 -17.29 19.59 -23.38
CA ASN A 101 -18.14 19.80 -24.57
C ASN A 101 -17.51 19.48 -25.95
N VAL A 102 -16.48 18.62 -26.02
CA VAL A 102 -15.89 18.21 -27.31
C VAL A 102 -16.78 17.21 -28.07
N VAL A 103 -17.66 16.49 -27.37
CA VAL A 103 -18.58 15.49 -27.90
C VAL A 103 -19.95 15.65 -27.24
N SER A 104 -21.00 15.17 -27.91
CA SER A 104 -22.34 15.12 -27.33
C SER A 104 -22.39 14.19 -26.11
N GLU A 105 -23.40 14.35 -25.25
CA GLU A 105 -23.58 13.48 -24.09
C GLU A 105 -23.73 12.00 -24.49
N SER A 106 -24.45 11.73 -25.59
CA SER A 106 -24.62 10.36 -26.11
C SER A 106 -23.29 9.75 -26.55
N GLU A 107 -22.48 10.51 -27.30
CA GLU A 107 -21.15 10.04 -27.74
C GLU A 107 -20.21 9.84 -26.55
N LEU A 108 -20.28 10.69 -25.53
CA LEU A 108 -19.50 10.53 -24.31
C LEU A 108 -19.87 9.24 -23.56
N ILE A 109 -21.16 8.94 -23.47
CA ILE A 109 -21.65 7.69 -22.85
C ILE A 109 -21.11 6.49 -23.62
N ASP A 110 -21.19 6.49 -24.95
CA ASP A 110 -20.70 5.40 -25.79
C ASP A 110 -19.18 5.17 -25.62
N ILE A 111 -18.39 6.25 -25.64
CA ILE A 111 -16.94 6.19 -25.40
C ILE A 111 -16.63 5.64 -24.00
N LYS A 112 -17.35 6.11 -22.97
CA LYS A 112 -17.14 5.66 -21.59
C LYS A 112 -17.51 4.20 -21.42
N VAL A 113 -18.64 3.76 -21.97
CA VAL A 113 -19.08 2.36 -21.92
C VAL A 113 -18.05 1.44 -22.57
N HIS A 114 -17.58 1.77 -23.79
CA HIS A 114 -16.57 0.99 -24.49
C HIS A 114 -15.30 0.80 -23.65
N TRP A 115 -14.68 1.90 -23.22
CA TRP A 115 -13.44 1.84 -22.45
C TRP A 115 -13.62 1.27 -21.04
N TYR A 116 -14.79 1.46 -20.42
CA TYR A 116 -15.05 0.89 -19.09
C TYR A 116 -15.24 -0.61 -19.14
N ILE A 117 -15.90 -1.15 -20.17
CA ILE A 117 -15.99 -2.59 -20.42
C ILE A 117 -14.60 -3.14 -20.68
N GLU A 118 -13.82 -2.52 -21.56
CA GLU A 118 -12.47 -3.00 -21.87
C GLU A 118 -11.57 -2.99 -20.64
N SER A 119 -11.54 -1.89 -19.87
CA SER A 119 -10.79 -1.79 -18.61
C SER A 119 -11.24 -2.80 -17.55
N SER A 120 -12.55 -2.90 -17.30
CA SER A 120 -13.09 -3.73 -16.20
C SER A 120 -13.05 -5.22 -16.50
N SER A 121 -13.12 -5.61 -17.77
CA SER A 121 -13.00 -7.01 -18.20
C SER A 121 -11.58 -7.56 -18.10
N GLN A 122 -10.55 -6.72 -18.07
CA GLN A 122 -9.17 -7.15 -17.82
C GLN A 122 -8.96 -7.49 -16.33
N ALA A 123 -9.35 -6.56 -15.44
CA ALA A 123 -9.63 -6.87 -14.04
C ALA A 123 -10.43 -5.73 -13.42
N LEU A 124 -11.56 -6.07 -12.79
CA LEU A 124 -12.50 -5.12 -12.17
C LEU A 124 -11.82 -4.08 -11.26
N VAL A 125 -10.72 -4.47 -10.64
CA VAL A 125 -10.08 -3.71 -9.58
C VAL A 125 -8.96 -2.81 -10.15
N TYR A 126 -8.64 -2.81 -11.47
CA TYR A 126 -7.61 -1.89 -12.04
C TYR A 126 -7.96 -0.42 -11.85
N SER A 127 -9.25 -0.12 -11.89
CA SER A 127 -9.76 1.24 -11.83
C SER A 127 -11.18 1.22 -11.28
N ASN A 128 -11.77 2.40 -11.10
CA ASN A 128 -13.19 2.51 -10.75
C ASN A 128 -14.12 2.27 -11.96
N SER A 129 -13.60 1.84 -13.12
CA SER A 129 -14.40 1.72 -14.35
C SER A 129 -15.59 0.78 -14.20
N GLY A 130 -15.42 -0.38 -13.55
CA GLY A 130 -16.51 -1.33 -13.32
C GLY A 130 -17.58 -0.77 -12.37
N ILE A 131 -17.15 -0.10 -11.29
CA ILE A 131 -18.06 0.52 -10.31
C ILE A 131 -18.88 1.62 -10.98
N GLU A 132 -18.22 2.53 -11.70
CA GLU A 132 -18.90 3.62 -12.39
C GLU A 132 -19.80 3.11 -13.51
N LEU A 133 -19.36 2.11 -14.28
CA LEU A 133 -20.16 1.50 -15.35
C LEU A 133 -21.49 0.98 -14.82
N TRP A 134 -21.46 0.13 -13.79
CA TRP A 134 -22.67 -0.52 -13.28
C TRP A 134 -23.55 0.42 -12.44
N SER A 135 -22.94 1.39 -11.75
CA SER A 135 -23.70 2.45 -11.08
C SER A 135 -24.52 3.27 -12.10
N ASN A 136 -23.89 3.70 -13.20
CA ASN A 136 -24.59 4.46 -14.24
C ASN A 136 -25.57 3.59 -15.04
N TYR A 137 -25.24 2.32 -15.30
CA TYR A 137 -26.15 1.36 -15.93
C TYR A 137 -27.45 1.23 -15.13
N ASN A 138 -27.37 1.13 -13.81
CA ASN A 138 -28.55 1.04 -12.95
C ASN A 138 -29.35 2.35 -12.94
N ALA A 139 -28.68 3.51 -12.94
CA ALA A 139 -29.32 4.81 -12.84
C ALA A 139 -29.89 5.36 -14.17
N SER A 140 -29.32 5.00 -15.33
CA SER A 140 -29.60 5.70 -16.60
C SER A 140 -30.00 4.77 -17.75
N VAL A 141 -31.12 5.11 -18.41
CA VAL A 141 -31.59 4.42 -19.63
C VAL A 141 -30.58 4.55 -20.77
N ALA A 142 -29.92 5.70 -20.91
CA ALA A 142 -28.93 5.92 -21.96
C ALA A 142 -27.73 4.98 -21.81
N TRP A 143 -27.25 4.79 -20.58
CA TRP A 143 -26.18 3.84 -20.28
C TRP A 143 -26.59 2.39 -20.52
N ARG A 144 -27.83 2.00 -20.17
CA ARG A 144 -28.34 0.66 -20.50
C ARG A 144 -28.33 0.42 -22.01
N LYS A 145 -28.82 1.38 -22.79
CA LYS A 145 -28.81 1.30 -24.26
C LYS A 145 -27.38 1.16 -24.80
N ALA A 146 -26.45 1.98 -24.31
CA ALA A 146 -25.06 1.93 -24.72
C ALA A 146 -24.37 0.61 -24.37
N VAL A 147 -24.56 0.05 -23.17
CA VAL A 147 -24.00 -1.26 -22.77
C VAL A 147 -24.54 -2.38 -23.66
N MET A 148 -25.84 -2.37 -23.95
CA MET A 148 -26.44 -3.37 -24.83
C MET A 148 -25.96 -3.22 -26.28
N ALA A 149 -25.81 -1.99 -26.77
CA ALA A 149 -25.24 -1.71 -28.09
C ALA A 149 -23.79 -2.19 -28.19
N GLU A 150 -22.97 -1.95 -27.17
CA GLU A 150 -21.59 -2.41 -27.15
C GLU A 150 -21.49 -3.93 -27.09
N ARG A 151 -22.31 -4.59 -26.28
CA ARG A 151 -22.41 -6.06 -26.28
C ARG A 151 -22.77 -6.60 -27.66
N ALA A 152 -23.71 -5.96 -28.36
CA ALA A 152 -24.11 -6.36 -29.71
C ALA A 152 -22.97 -6.17 -30.72
N ARG A 153 -22.23 -5.05 -30.66
CA ARG A 153 -21.04 -4.83 -31.50
C ARG A 153 -19.97 -5.90 -31.29
N LEU A 154 -19.69 -6.26 -30.03
CA LEU A 154 -18.70 -7.30 -29.73
C LEU A 154 -19.13 -8.67 -30.29
N LEU A 155 -20.41 -9.03 -30.14
CA LEU A 155 -20.97 -10.25 -30.72
C LEU A 155 -20.89 -10.25 -32.25
N ASP A 156 -21.24 -9.13 -32.89
CA ASP A 156 -21.16 -8.97 -34.33
C ASP A 156 -19.73 -9.16 -34.86
N ARG A 157 -18.74 -8.54 -34.20
CA ARG A 157 -17.31 -8.74 -34.52
C ARG A 157 -16.89 -10.20 -34.41
N ILE A 158 -17.33 -10.90 -33.37
CA ILE A 158 -17.06 -12.35 -33.20
C ILE A 158 -17.69 -13.15 -34.35
N SER A 159 -18.95 -12.87 -34.69
CA SER A 159 -19.68 -13.57 -35.76
C SER A 159 -19.08 -13.33 -37.15
N GLN A 160 -18.65 -12.11 -37.43
CA GLN A 160 -18.01 -11.73 -38.69
C GLN A 160 -16.55 -12.18 -38.79
N LYS A 161 -15.99 -12.73 -37.71
CA LYS A 161 -14.56 -13.05 -37.57
C LYS A 161 -13.66 -11.84 -37.76
N ASP A 162 -14.12 -10.68 -37.29
CA ASP A 162 -13.36 -9.43 -37.25
C ASP A 162 -12.36 -9.41 -36.08
N TYR A 163 -11.41 -10.34 -36.15
CA TYR A 163 -10.29 -10.47 -35.23
C TYR A 163 -9.04 -10.95 -35.99
N GLN A 164 -7.88 -10.46 -35.56
CA GLN A 164 -6.58 -10.72 -36.16
C GLN A 164 -6.04 -12.10 -35.78
N ASP A 165 -6.29 -12.53 -34.55
CA ASP A 165 -5.79 -13.79 -34.02
C ASP A 165 -6.74 -14.40 -32.97
N ILE A 166 -6.42 -15.63 -32.58
CA ILE A 166 -7.20 -16.42 -31.60
C ILE A 166 -7.24 -15.76 -30.21
N LEU A 167 -6.18 -15.02 -29.86
CA LEU A 167 -6.09 -14.33 -28.58
C LEU A 167 -7.04 -13.13 -28.54
N GLN A 168 -7.16 -12.38 -29.64
CA GLN A 168 -8.13 -11.30 -29.77
C GLN A 168 -9.55 -11.84 -29.70
N LEU A 169 -9.84 -12.99 -30.32
CA LEU A 169 -11.12 -13.67 -30.12
C LEU A 169 -11.35 -14.00 -28.64
N GLY A 170 -10.35 -14.55 -27.94
CA GLY A 170 -10.42 -14.81 -26.50
C GLY A 170 -10.71 -13.55 -25.67
N LYS A 171 -10.12 -12.40 -26.01
CA LYS A 171 -10.41 -11.10 -25.35
C LYS A 171 -11.83 -10.62 -25.60
N LEU A 172 -12.32 -10.70 -26.84
CA LEU A 172 -13.70 -10.33 -27.19
C LEU A 172 -14.70 -11.24 -26.46
N MET A 173 -14.45 -12.55 -26.42
CA MET A 173 -15.28 -13.50 -25.66
C MET A 173 -15.26 -13.17 -24.17
N ASN A 174 -14.11 -12.85 -23.58
CA ASN A 174 -14.02 -12.41 -22.20
C ASN A 174 -14.87 -11.15 -21.93
N GLN A 175 -14.81 -10.14 -22.79
CA GLN A 175 -15.61 -8.91 -22.65
C GLN A 175 -17.11 -9.18 -22.72
N VAL A 176 -17.57 -9.93 -23.72
CA VAL A 176 -19.00 -10.27 -23.89
C VAL A 176 -19.50 -11.10 -22.70
N SER A 177 -18.70 -12.08 -22.25
CA SER A 177 -19.03 -12.91 -21.11
C SER A 177 -18.99 -12.15 -19.79
N TYR A 178 -18.08 -11.18 -19.62
CA TYR A 178 -18.09 -10.27 -18.48
C TYR A 178 -19.40 -9.48 -18.40
N ILE A 179 -19.84 -8.89 -19.53
CA ILE A 179 -21.13 -8.19 -19.57
C ILE A 179 -22.28 -9.15 -19.26
N ALA A 180 -22.29 -10.33 -19.89
CA ALA A 180 -23.33 -11.33 -19.64
C ALA A 180 -23.39 -11.76 -18.17
N LEU A 181 -22.23 -11.96 -17.52
CA LEU A 181 -22.14 -12.34 -16.11
C LEU A 181 -22.77 -11.28 -15.21
N GLN A 182 -22.49 -10.00 -15.46
CA GLN A 182 -23.01 -8.89 -14.66
C GLN A 182 -24.51 -8.65 -14.87
N LEU A 183 -25.03 -8.96 -16.06
CA LEU A 183 -26.44 -8.84 -16.41
C LEU A 183 -27.30 -10.04 -15.99
N SER A 184 -26.67 -11.16 -15.59
CA SER A 184 -27.36 -12.41 -15.31
C SER A 184 -28.18 -12.32 -14.03
N THR A 185 -29.43 -12.79 -14.09
CA THR A 185 -30.35 -12.83 -12.94
C THR A 185 -30.80 -14.24 -12.59
N ASP A 186 -30.46 -15.24 -13.40
CA ASP A 186 -30.84 -16.64 -13.23
C ASP A 186 -29.67 -17.59 -13.56
N ASP A 187 -29.83 -18.86 -13.18
CA ASP A 187 -28.79 -19.88 -13.33
C ASP A 187 -28.41 -20.13 -14.80
N SER A 188 -29.36 -19.98 -15.72
CA SER A 188 -29.13 -20.18 -17.16
C SER A 188 -28.23 -19.08 -17.74
N GLY A 189 -28.49 -17.82 -17.38
CA GLY A 189 -27.67 -16.68 -17.76
C GLY A 189 -26.26 -16.80 -17.20
N TYR A 190 -26.14 -17.11 -15.90
CA TYR A 190 -24.84 -17.32 -15.26
C TYR A 190 -24.05 -18.45 -15.93
N LYS A 191 -24.70 -19.58 -16.20
CA LYS A 191 -24.06 -20.71 -16.89
C LYS A 191 -23.54 -20.30 -18.28
N THR A 192 -24.36 -19.60 -19.07
CA THR A 192 -23.96 -19.12 -20.40
C THR A 192 -22.76 -18.18 -20.32
N ALA A 193 -22.74 -17.28 -19.33
CA ALA A 193 -21.63 -16.35 -19.12
C ALA A 193 -20.34 -17.10 -18.72
N ILE A 194 -20.45 -18.07 -17.81
CA ILE A 194 -19.32 -18.91 -17.35
C ILE A 194 -18.77 -19.76 -18.51
N ASP A 195 -19.63 -20.41 -19.30
CA ASP A 195 -19.21 -21.21 -20.47
C ASP A 195 -18.44 -20.36 -21.49
N GLY A 196 -18.85 -19.10 -21.68
CA GLY A 196 -18.13 -18.14 -22.51
C GLY A 196 -16.79 -17.71 -21.94
N LEU A 197 -16.67 -17.50 -20.61
CA LEU A 197 -15.38 -17.26 -19.95
C LEU A 197 -14.45 -18.46 -20.06
N GLU A 198 -14.95 -19.68 -19.87
CA GLU A 198 -14.15 -20.90 -20.04
C GLU A 198 -13.68 -21.07 -21.49
N SER A 199 -14.52 -20.69 -22.46
CA SER A 199 -14.13 -20.65 -23.87
C SER A 199 -13.03 -19.61 -24.10
N ALA A 200 -13.15 -18.41 -23.52
CA ALA A 200 -12.10 -17.39 -23.59
C ALA A 200 -10.77 -17.89 -22.97
N CYS A 201 -10.81 -18.64 -21.86
CA CYS A 201 -9.64 -19.30 -21.27
C CYS A 201 -8.98 -20.28 -22.25
N ARG A 202 -9.77 -21.15 -22.92
CA ARG A 202 -9.25 -22.09 -23.93
C ARG A 202 -8.59 -21.39 -25.11
N LEU A 203 -8.97 -20.15 -25.39
CA LEU A 203 -8.38 -19.29 -26.42
C LEU A 203 -7.15 -18.50 -25.92
N GLY A 204 -6.69 -18.74 -24.69
CA GLY A 204 -5.51 -18.11 -24.10
C GLY A 204 -5.76 -16.77 -23.43
N SER A 205 -7.01 -16.38 -23.18
CA SER A 205 -7.32 -15.13 -22.49
C SER A 205 -6.95 -15.20 -21.00
N ALA A 206 -5.85 -14.55 -20.64
CA ALA A 206 -5.38 -14.44 -19.26
C ALA A 206 -6.39 -13.71 -18.35
N ASP A 207 -7.08 -12.71 -18.89
CA ASP A 207 -8.14 -11.94 -18.23
C ASP A 207 -9.35 -12.82 -17.89
N ALA A 208 -9.67 -13.79 -18.75
CA ALA A 208 -10.78 -14.72 -18.49
C ALA A 208 -10.49 -15.65 -17.31
N TYR A 209 -9.25 -16.12 -17.17
CA TYR A 209 -8.83 -16.89 -15.98
C TYR A 209 -8.98 -16.07 -14.71
N TRP A 210 -8.56 -14.81 -14.75
CA TRP A 210 -8.76 -13.87 -13.64
C TRP A 210 -10.24 -13.68 -13.31
N ASN A 211 -11.09 -13.47 -14.30
CA ASN A 211 -12.52 -13.24 -14.10
C ASN A 211 -13.24 -14.49 -13.55
N LEU A 212 -12.94 -15.69 -14.03
CA LEU A 212 -13.45 -16.93 -13.45
C LEU A 212 -13.04 -17.05 -11.98
N ALA A 213 -11.77 -16.78 -11.65
CA ALA A 213 -11.31 -16.85 -10.28
C ALA A 213 -12.00 -15.80 -9.39
N ALA A 214 -11.92 -14.52 -9.76
CA ALA A 214 -12.30 -13.39 -8.90
C ALA A 214 -13.81 -13.11 -8.87
N LEU A 215 -14.51 -13.29 -9.99
CA LEU A 215 -15.95 -12.99 -10.08
C LEU A 215 -16.80 -14.24 -9.87
N VAL A 216 -16.40 -15.39 -10.38
CA VAL A 216 -17.21 -16.61 -10.32
C VAL A 216 -16.93 -17.37 -9.02
N TYR A 217 -15.71 -17.89 -8.83
CA TYR A 217 -15.41 -18.78 -7.70
C TYR A 217 -15.15 -18.06 -6.37
N HIS A 218 -14.67 -16.82 -6.39
CA HIS A 218 -14.48 -16.05 -5.15
C HIS A 218 -15.77 -15.39 -4.65
N ASN A 219 -16.51 -14.71 -5.56
CA ASN A 219 -17.76 -14.04 -5.17
C ASN A 219 -18.96 -14.99 -5.17
N GLY A 220 -18.90 -16.13 -5.85
CA GLY A 220 -19.99 -17.10 -5.95
C GLY A 220 -21.06 -16.69 -6.96
N LEU A 221 -20.68 -16.01 -8.05
CA LEU A 221 -21.64 -15.63 -9.09
C LEU A 221 -22.00 -16.85 -9.95
N GLY A 222 -23.23 -17.36 -9.79
CA GLY A 222 -23.74 -18.49 -10.55
C GLY A 222 -23.27 -19.88 -10.09
N VAL A 223 -22.38 -19.94 -9.10
CA VAL A 223 -21.83 -21.19 -8.52
C VAL A 223 -21.54 -21.00 -7.03
N ASN A 224 -21.36 -22.09 -6.30
CA ASN A 224 -20.82 -22.02 -4.95
C ASN A 224 -19.38 -21.52 -4.96
N LYS A 225 -19.02 -20.75 -3.92
CA LYS A 225 -17.63 -20.29 -3.73
C LYS A 225 -16.69 -21.48 -3.61
N ASP A 226 -15.55 -21.40 -4.28
CA ASP A 226 -14.52 -22.44 -4.30
C ASP A 226 -13.14 -21.80 -4.30
N GLU A 227 -12.53 -21.76 -3.13
CA GLU A 227 -11.22 -21.11 -2.93
C GLU A 227 -10.07 -21.92 -3.55
N GLU A 228 -10.21 -23.25 -3.67
CA GLU A 228 -9.20 -24.09 -4.31
C GLU A 228 -9.20 -23.84 -5.83
N LYS A 229 -10.39 -23.88 -6.44
CA LYS A 229 -10.54 -23.58 -7.87
C LYS A 229 -10.15 -22.14 -8.20
N LYS A 230 -10.47 -21.18 -7.33
CA LYS A 230 -9.97 -19.80 -7.44
C LYS A 230 -8.44 -19.77 -7.51
N LEU A 231 -7.76 -20.47 -6.59
CA LEU A 231 -6.30 -20.48 -6.54
C LEU A 231 -5.69 -21.14 -7.80
N GLN A 232 -6.26 -22.26 -8.26
CA GLN A 232 -5.83 -22.93 -9.50
C GLN A 232 -5.94 -21.99 -10.71
N LEU A 233 -7.08 -21.33 -10.88
CA LEU A 233 -7.31 -20.36 -11.95
C LEU A 233 -6.39 -19.14 -11.85
N MET A 234 -6.05 -18.70 -10.63
CA MET A 234 -5.07 -17.62 -10.42
C MET A 234 -3.66 -18.00 -10.89
N TYR A 235 -3.23 -19.24 -10.63
CA TYR A 235 -1.98 -19.76 -11.21
C TYR A 235 -2.03 -19.76 -12.74
N GLN A 236 -3.11 -20.25 -13.34
CA GLN A 236 -3.28 -20.26 -14.80
C GLN A 236 -3.28 -18.84 -15.39
N ALA A 237 -3.94 -17.88 -14.74
CA ALA A 237 -3.91 -16.48 -15.14
C ALA A 237 -2.47 -15.93 -15.11
N ALA A 238 -1.72 -16.18 -14.03
CA ALA A 238 -0.37 -15.68 -13.87
C ALA A 238 0.63 -16.29 -14.87
N ASP A 239 0.51 -17.60 -15.13
CA ASP A 239 1.30 -18.32 -16.13
C ASP A 239 0.94 -17.88 -17.56
N SER A 240 -0.29 -17.38 -17.76
CA SER A 240 -0.73 -16.72 -19.00
C SER A 240 -0.38 -15.23 -19.06
N ASN A 241 0.56 -14.76 -18.24
CA ASN A 241 1.04 -13.38 -18.14
C ASN A 241 0.00 -12.34 -17.66
N HIS A 242 -1.03 -12.76 -16.92
CA HIS A 242 -1.93 -11.79 -16.28
C HIS A 242 -1.21 -11.06 -15.14
N VAL A 243 -0.85 -9.80 -15.36
CA VAL A 243 -0.01 -9.00 -14.47
C VAL A 243 -0.56 -8.92 -13.04
N ARG A 244 -1.88 -8.77 -12.87
CA ARG A 244 -2.49 -8.72 -11.53
C ARG A 244 -2.50 -10.08 -10.85
N ALA A 245 -2.63 -11.18 -11.60
CA ALA A 245 -2.57 -12.52 -11.02
C ALA A 245 -1.15 -12.83 -10.54
N GLN A 246 -0.13 -12.45 -11.31
CA GLN A 246 1.27 -12.54 -10.90
C GLN A 246 1.53 -11.73 -9.62
N PHE A 247 1.08 -10.48 -9.55
CA PHE A 247 1.19 -9.69 -8.33
C PHE A 247 0.44 -10.34 -7.15
N TRP A 248 -0.80 -10.76 -7.36
CA TRP A 248 -1.64 -11.36 -6.31
C TRP A 248 -1.03 -12.65 -5.78
N LEU A 249 -0.52 -13.53 -6.65
CA LEU A 249 0.20 -14.73 -6.22
C LEU A 249 1.50 -14.39 -5.51
N GLY A 250 2.22 -13.38 -5.98
CA GLY A 250 3.39 -12.84 -5.29
C GLY A 250 3.05 -12.47 -3.84
N GLU A 251 2.03 -11.65 -3.63
CA GLU A 251 1.58 -11.21 -2.29
C GLU A 251 1.02 -12.37 -1.45
N TYR A 252 0.18 -13.22 -2.06
CA TYR A 252 -0.42 -14.39 -1.43
C TYR A 252 0.67 -15.33 -0.89
N LEU A 253 1.68 -15.63 -1.71
CA LEU A 253 2.84 -16.39 -1.28
C LEU A 253 3.59 -15.59 -0.19
N PHE A 254 4.01 -14.36 -0.45
CA PHE A 254 4.83 -13.60 0.52
C PHE A 254 4.22 -13.49 1.93
N SER A 255 2.89 -13.35 2.03
CA SER A 255 2.16 -13.24 3.30
C SER A 255 2.00 -14.55 4.08
N SER A 256 2.09 -15.71 3.42
CA SER A 256 1.87 -17.03 4.02
C SER A 256 3.16 -17.73 4.51
N LEU A 257 4.32 -17.05 4.47
CA LEU A 257 5.63 -17.71 4.45
C LEU A 257 6.73 -17.11 5.33
N VAL A 258 6.44 -16.67 6.54
CA VAL A 258 7.54 -16.29 7.45
C VAL A 258 8.43 -17.53 7.70
N GLY A 259 9.54 -17.63 6.97
CA GLY A 259 10.58 -18.66 7.13
C GLY A 259 10.71 -19.74 6.04
N MET A 260 10.01 -19.65 4.91
CA MET A 260 10.13 -20.62 3.80
C MET A 260 10.82 -19.98 2.58
N GLU A 261 12.15 -20.01 2.55
CA GLU A 261 12.99 -19.33 1.54
C GLU A 261 12.63 -19.67 0.08
N GLU A 262 12.32 -20.95 -0.20
CA GLU A 262 11.88 -21.41 -1.52
C GLU A 262 10.61 -20.69 -2.00
N GLN A 263 9.64 -20.58 -1.10
CA GLN A 263 8.36 -19.99 -1.41
C GLN A 263 8.45 -18.46 -1.54
N CYS A 264 9.33 -17.82 -0.76
CA CYS A 264 9.67 -16.40 -0.95
C CYS A 264 10.36 -16.16 -2.31
N THR A 265 11.20 -17.09 -2.76
CA THR A 265 11.83 -17.04 -4.09
C THR A 265 10.76 -17.12 -5.18
N LYS A 266 9.79 -18.03 -5.04
CA LYS A 266 8.64 -18.16 -5.94
C LYS A 266 7.77 -16.89 -5.95
N ALA A 267 7.50 -16.32 -4.78
CA ALA A 267 6.76 -15.06 -4.64
C ALA A 267 7.45 -13.92 -5.41
N LEU A 268 8.75 -13.73 -5.20
CA LEU A 268 9.52 -12.69 -5.88
C LEU A 268 9.66 -12.94 -7.38
N LYS A 269 9.65 -14.21 -7.83
CA LYS A 269 9.59 -14.53 -9.26
C LYS A 269 8.30 -13.98 -9.88
N TYR A 270 7.14 -14.27 -9.30
CA TYR A 270 5.87 -13.73 -9.80
C TYR A 270 5.82 -12.20 -9.72
N MET A 271 6.29 -11.59 -8.64
CA MET A 271 6.36 -10.13 -8.54
C MET A 271 7.26 -9.51 -9.63
N LYS A 272 8.42 -10.13 -9.93
CA LYS A 272 9.29 -9.69 -11.02
C LYS A 272 8.62 -9.83 -12.38
N GLN A 273 7.85 -10.90 -12.62
CA GLN A 273 7.08 -11.04 -13.85
C GLN A 273 6.02 -9.94 -13.98
N SER A 274 5.42 -9.52 -12.85
CA SER A 274 4.43 -8.44 -12.84
C SER A 274 5.02 -7.04 -13.08
N LEU A 275 6.36 -6.90 -13.20
CA LEU A 275 7.01 -5.62 -13.53
C LEU A 275 6.73 -5.12 -14.94
N GLN A 276 5.96 -5.85 -15.76
CA GLN A 276 5.32 -5.26 -16.94
C GLN A 276 4.54 -4.00 -16.55
N TYR A 277 3.85 -4.02 -15.40
CA TYR A 277 3.23 -2.84 -14.79
C TYR A 277 3.89 -2.59 -13.42
N PRO A 278 4.96 -1.76 -13.33
CA PRO A 278 5.70 -1.46 -12.10
C PRO A 278 4.89 -0.60 -11.11
N PHE A 279 3.79 -1.16 -10.61
CA PHE A 279 2.97 -0.56 -9.55
C PHE A 279 3.80 -0.39 -8.29
N ALA A 280 3.46 0.64 -7.51
CA ALA A 280 4.15 0.95 -6.26
C ALA A 280 4.21 -0.24 -5.30
N SER A 281 3.13 -1.04 -5.19
CA SER A 281 3.10 -2.22 -4.33
C SER A 281 4.05 -3.34 -4.80
N THR A 282 4.14 -3.60 -6.11
CA THR A 282 5.09 -4.57 -6.67
C THR A 282 6.53 -4.15 -6.38
N LEU A 283 6.86 -2.89 -6.70
CA LEU A 283 8.18 -2.33 -6.47
C LEU A 283 8.55 -2.34 -4.99
N PHE A 284 7.58 -2.03 -4.12
CA PHE A 284 7.74 -2.11 -2.67
C PHE A 284 8.14 -3.52 -2.23
N TRP A 285 7.40 -4.55 -2.62
CA TRP A 285 7.69 -5.91 -2.16
C TRP A 285 9.02 -6.46 -2.68
N ILE A 286 9.40 -6.12 -3.92
CA ILE A 286 10.73 -6.48 -4.46
C ILE A 286 11.84 -5.75 -3.67
N GLY A 287 11.66 -4.46 -3.40
CA GLY A 287 12.57 -3.69 -2.55
C GLY A 287 12.67 -4.27 -1.14
N TYR A 288 11.55 -4.72 -0.57
CA TYR A 288 11.48 -5.34 0.74
C TYR A 288 12.19 -6.71 0.77
N GLY A 289 12.05 -7.51 -0.28
CA GLY A 289 12.81 -8.75 -0.47
C GLY A 289 14.32 -8.51 -0.44
N HIS A 290 14.81 -7.50 -1.18
CA HIS A 290 16.23 -7.10 -1.14
C HIS A 290 16.67 -6.46 0.18
N LEU A 291 15.78 -5.77 0.88
CA LEU A 291 16.05 -5.22 2.21
C LEU A 291 16.29 -6.35 3.24
N LEU A 292 15.44 -7.37 3.22
CA LEU A 292 15.52 -8.49 4.17
C LEU A 292 16.52 -9.58 3.75
N GLY A 293 16.78 -9.73 2.46
CA GLY A 293 17.47 -10.90 1.92
C GLY A 293 16.57 -12.14 1.88
N THR A 294 15.27 -11.97 1.67
CA THR A 294 14.27 -13.04 1.71
C THR A 294 13.87 -13.42 0.29
N GLY A 295 14.18 -14.65 -0.15
CA GLY A 295 13.94 -15.12 -1.52
C GLY A 295 14.87 -14.53 -2.59
N VAL A 296 15.73 -13.58 -2.21
CA VAL A 296 16.82 -12.98 -3.00
C VAL A 296 17.96 -12.56 -2.07
N SER A 297 19.17 -12.40 -2.60
CA SER A 297 20.29 -11.88 -1.82
C SER A 297 20.00 -10.46 -1.29
N GLN A 298 20.37 -10.23 -0.03
CA GLN A 298 20.24 -8.91 0.59
C GLN A 298 21.08 -7.88 -0.16
N ASN A 299 20.44 -6.79 -0.57
CA ASN A 299 21.09 -5.68 -1.26
C ASN A 299 20.39 -4.37 -0.90
N TYR A 300 20.94 -3.62 0.06
CA TYR A 300 20.35 -2.37 0.49
C TYR A 300 20.31 -1.32 -0.61
N ALA A 301 21.36 -1.19 -1.43
CA ALA A 301 21.39 -0.19 -2.50
C ALA A 301 20.28 -0.43 -3.53
N LEU A 302 20.02 -1.69 -3.89
CA LEU A 302 18.94 -2.05 -4.80
C LEU A 302 17.56 -1.86 -4.15
N ALA A 303 17.40 -2.19 -2.87
CA ALA A 303 16.18 -1.91 -2.13
C ALA A 303 15.83 -0.40 -2.15
N VAL A 304 16.83 0.48 -2.01
CA VAL A 304 16.64 1.94 -2.11
C VAL A 304 16.13 2.35 -3.48
N GLN A 305 16.69 1.80 -4.56
CA GLN A 305 16.26 2.12 -5.92
C GLN A 305 14.80 1.73 -6.15
N TYR A 306 14.42 0.51 -5.75
CA TYR A 306 13.03 0.06 -5.86
C TYR A 306 12.07 0.89 -5.01
N PHE A 307 12.42 1.21 -3.77
CA PHE A 307 11.58 2.05 -2.93
C PHE A 307 11.46 3.49 -3.46
N GLN A 308 12.52 4.04 -4.07
CA GLN A 308 12.47 5.39 -4.69
C GLN A 308 11.50 5.44 -5.86
N LEU A 309 11.49 4.41 -6.72
CA LEU A 309 10.50 4.28 -7.78
C LEU A 309 9.09 4.09 -7.19
N ALA A 310 8.95 3.16 -6.24
CA ALA A 310 7.69 2.89 -5.56
C ALA A 310 7.09 4.13 -4.88
N ALA A 311 7.91 5.05 -4.37
CA ALA A 311 7.45 6.27 -3.71
C ALA A 311 6.65 7.21 -4.63
N VAL A 312 6.92 7.17 -5.95
CA VAL A 312 6.29 8.08 -6.94
C VAL A 312 5.48 7.37 -8.03
N SER A 313 5.53 6.04 -8.13
CA SER A 313 4.67 5.26 -9.03
C SER A 313 3.21 5.24 -8.56
N SER A 314 2.24 5.14 -9.47
CA SER A 314 0.83 5.00 -9.07
C SER A 314 0.48 3.58 -8.60
N ASP A 315 -0.29 3.42 -7.53
CA ASP A 315 -0.85 2.12 -7.10
C ASP A 315 -2.29 1.89 -7.60
N TYR A 316 -2.68 0.61 -7.69
CA TYR A 316 -3.91 0.04 -8.23
C TYR A 316 -5.16 0.38 -7.39
N LEU A 317 -5.10 0.30 -6.06
CA LEU A 317 -6.28 0.52 -5.21
C LEU A 317 -6.06 1.22 -3.87
N PHE A 318 -4.88 1.09 -3.24
CA PHE A 318 -4.78 1.39 -1.80
C PHE A 318 -3.67 2.37 -1.40
N GLY A 319 -2.80 2.83 -2.30
CA GLY A 319 -1.71 3.75 -1.96
C GLY A 319 -0.72 3.20 -0.89
N ILE A 320 -0.85 1.92 -0.51
CA ILE A 320 -0.05 1.30 0.56
C ILE A 320 1.39 1.13 0.08
N GLY A 321 1.61 0.81 -1.21
CA GLY A 321 2.95 0.64 -1.77
C GLY A 321 3.82 1.89 -1.65
N ASN A 322 3.31 3.04 -2.12
CA ASN A 322 4.00 4.34 -2.01
C ASN A 322 4.29 4.70 -0.55
N SER A 323 3.26 4.59 0.27
CA SER A 323 3.27 4.97 1.68
C SER A 323 4.25 4.11 2.50
N SER A 324 4.25 2.80 2.24
CA SER A 324 5.17 1.84 2.86
C SER A 324 6.60 2.02 2.36
N ALA A 325 6.81 2.19 1.06
CA ALA A 325 8.12 2.46 0.48
C ALA A 325 8.75 3.74 1.05
N CYS A 326 7.98 4.81 1.19
CA CYS A 326 8.42 6.04 1.83
C CYS A 326 8.82 5.80 3.30
N SER A 327 8.00 5.08 4.07
CA SER A 327 8.33 4.76 5.48
C SER A 327 9.63 3.95 5.60
N TRP A 328 9.85 2.96 4.73
CA TRP A 328 11.07 2.17 4.71
C TRP A 328 12.29 2.95 4.23
N LEU A 329 12.16 3.81 3.21
CA LEU A 329 13.23 4.74 2.82
C LEU A 329 13.64 5.63 4.00
N ALA A 330 12.67 6.21 4.69
CA ALA A 330 12.92 7.04 5.85
C ALA A 330 13.65 6.29 6.98
N PHE A 331 13.27 5.03 7.22
CA PHE A 331 13.98 4.15 8.13
C PHE A 331 15.42 3.88 7.67
N MET A 332 15.64 3.61 6.38
CA MET A 332 16.97 3.37 5.82
C MET A 332 17.87 4.60 5.95
N TYR A 333 17.36 5.81 5.69
CA TYR A 333 18.09 7.08 5.94
C TYR A 333 18.37 7.31 7.42
N THR A 334 17.45 6.93 8.31
CA THR A 334 17.64 7.04 9.77
C THR A 334 18.74 6.08 10.27
N LYS A 335 18.97 4.97 9.56
CA LYS A 335 19.88 3.89 9.98
C LYS A 335 21.17 3.80 9.16
N GLY A 336 21.24 4.46 8.00
CA GLY A 336 22.35 4.33 7.07
C GLY A 336 22.41 2.95 6.38
N LEU A 337 21.24 2.36 6.05
CA LEU A 337 21.20 1.07 5.36
C LEU A 337 21.28 1.29 3.85
N GLY A 338 22.41 0.95 3.22
CA GLY A 338 22.64 1.16 1.78
C GLY A 338 22.83 2.62 1.36
N MET A 339 22.95 3.54 2.32
CA MET A 339 23.11 4.98 2.13
C MET A 339 23.74 5.60 3.39
N THR A 340 24.17 6.85 3.31
CA THR A 340 24.60 7.61 4.49
C THR A 340 23.41 8.02 5.35
N ILE A 341 23.63 8.18 6.65
CA ILE A 341 22.58 8.69 7.55
C ILE A 341 22.23 10.12 7.16
N ASP A 342 20.95 10.39 6.93
CA ASP A 342 20.44 11.73 6.61
C ASP A 342 19.05 11.93 7.23
N PHE A 343 18.96 12.73 8.30
CA PHE A 343 17.71 12.96 9.00
C PHE A 343 16.76 13.92 8.27
N THR A 344 17.29 14.76 7.38
CA THR A 344 16.46 15.63 6.54
C THR A 344 15.73 14.79 5.50
N MET A 345 16.45 13.92 4.78
CA MET A 345 15.84 12.95 3.87
C MET A 345 14.87 12.00 4.62
N ALA A 346 15.25 11.51 5.80
CA ALA A 346 14.36 10.68 6.60
C ALA A 346 13.06 11.41 6.97
N SER A 347 13.14 12.66 7.42
CA SER A 347 11.95 13.47 7.75
C SER A 347 11.06 13.69 6.53
N HIS A 348 11.65 13.92 5.36
CA HIS A 348 10.92 14.07 4.11
C HIS A 348 10.11 12.83 3.74
N TYR A 349 10.75 11.66 3.73
CA TYR A 349 10.06 10.42 3.40
C TYR A 349 9.04 9.98 4.47
N TYR A 350 9.31 10.22 5.76
CA TYR A 350 8.28 10.00 6.79
C TYR A 350 7.08 10.93 6.57
N ALA A 351 7.30 12.19 6.19
CA ALA A 351 6.20 13.11 5.89
C ALA A 351 5.41 12.69 4.64
N MET A 352 6.07 12.20 3.59
CA MET A 352 5.38 11.65 2.40
C MET A 352 4.51 10.43 2.76
N ALA A 353 5.04 9.52 3.57
CA ALA A 353 4.30 8.35 4.04
C ALA A 353 3.10 8.75 4.92
N ALA A 354 3.32 9.68 5.86
CA ALA A 354 2.28 10.21 6.75
C ALA A 354 1.16 10.91 5.97
N LYS A 355 1.51 11.73 4.96
CA LYS A 355 0.57 12.38 4.03
C LYS A 355 -0.27 11.37 3.25
N SER A 356 0.29 10.18 3.01
CA SER A 356 -0.36 9.05 2.35
C SER A 356 -1.05 8.10 3.33
N GLY A 357 -1.35 8.55 4.55
CA GLY A 357 -2.13 7.80 5.55
C GLY A 357 -1.34 6.84 6.46
N ASN A 358 0.00 6.77 6.36
CA ASN A 358 0.78 5.91 7.24
C ASN A 358 0.90 6.49 8.66
N LYS A 359 0.06 5.99 9.58
CA LYS A 359 0.04 6.41 11.00
C LYS A 359 1.40 6.23 11.70
N HIS A 360 2.15 5.17 11.39
CA HIS A 360 3.46 4.93 12.02
C HIS A 360 4.48 6.02 11.66
N SER A 361 4.38 6.59 10.46
CA SER A 361 5.30 7.61 9.98
C SER A 361 5.15 8.95 10.73
N PHE A 362 3.95 9.27 11.24
CA PHE A 362 3.78 10.38 12.17
C PHE A 362 4.62 10.17 13.44
N ASN A 363 4.60 8.96 14.00
CA ASN A 363 5.33 8.63 15.23
C ASN A 363 6.85 8.66 15.02
N ASP A 364 7.34 8.14 13.89
CA ASP A 364 8.77 8.14 13.61
C ASP A 364 9.29 9.55 13.27
N LEU A 365 8.51 10.38 12.57
CA LEU A 365 8.81 11.80 12.37
C LEU A 365 8.87 12.54 13.71
N ALA A 366 7.86 12.37 14.57
CA ALA A 366 7.82 12.97 15.91
C ALA A 366 9.05 12.60 16.75
N LYS A 367 9.50 11.35 16.64
CA LYS A 367 10.69 10.85 17.34
C LYS A 367 11.99 11.45 16.83
N LEU A 368 12.09 11.81 15.56
CA LEU A 368 13.26 12.56 15.05
C LEU A 368 13.32 13.96 15.70
N ILE A 369 12.18 14.65 15.80
CA ILE A 369 12.06 15.96 16.46
C ILE A 369 12.38 15.85 17.95
N GLU A 370 11.72 14.92 18.66
CA GLU A 370 11.89 14.71 20.10
C GLU A 370 13.36 14.43 20.48
N LYS A 371 14.09 13.74 19.60
CA LYS A 371 15.52 13.43 19.77
C LYS A 371 16.47 14.51 19.25
N ARG A 372 15.95 15.66 18.81
CA ARG A 372 16.70 16.77 18.23
C ARG A 372 17.59 16.33 17.06
N LYS A 373 17.09 15.40 16.25
CA LYS A 373 17.77 14.93 15.02
C LYS A 373 17.53 15.86 13.84
N ILE A 374 16.49 16.68 13.92
CA ILE A 374 16.15 17.75 12.99
C ILE A 374 15.93 19.03 13.80
N SER A 375 16.52 20.13 13.37
CA SER A 375 16.58 21.40 14.11
C SER A 375 15.46 22.37 13.77
N CYS A 376 14.65 22.09 12.74
CA CYS A 376 13.62 23.00 12.24
C CYS A 376 12.35 23.07 13.10
N CYS A 377 12.24 22.27 14.17
CA CYS A 377 10.99 22.08 14.89
C CYS A 377 11.17 21.92 16.39
N GLU A 378 10.23 22.52 17.14
CA GLU A 378 10.12 22.42 18.59
C GLU A 378 9.40 21.13 19.04
N LEU A 379 9.53 20.81 20.33
CA LEU A 379 8.91 19.62 20.94
C LEU A 379 7.38 19.59 20.79
N ASP A 380 6.72 20.76 20.73
CA ASP A 380 5.27 20.87 20.56
C ASP A 380 4.78 20.25 19.25
N ILE A 381 5.60 20.29 18.18
CA ILE A 381 5.29 19.65 16.90
C ILE A 381 5.35 18.12 17.06
N ALA A 382 6.33 17.61 17.79
CA ALA A 382 6.41 16.17 18.10
C ALA A 382 5.18 15.70 18.88
N ILE A 383 4.70 16.49 19.86
CA ILE A 383 3.49 16.18 20.62
C ILE A 383 2.28 16.10 19.69
N LYS A 384 2.08 17.08 18.80
CA LYS A 384 0.98 17.08 17.83
C LYS A 384 1.02 15.86 16.90
N LEU A 385 2.19 15.50 16.40
CA LEU A 385 2.38 14.31 15.55
C LEU A 385 2.09 13.01 16.30
N TYR A 386 2.57 12.88 17.55
CA TYR A 386 2.22 11.72 18.38
C TYR A 386 0.73 11.69 18.73
N SER A 387 0.07 12.83 18.93
CA SER A 387 -1.38 12.88 19.16
C SER A 387 -2.16 12.34 17.95
N ILE A 388 -1.74 12.68 16.73
CA ILE A 388 -2.32 12.09 15.50
C ILE A 388 -2.09 10.58 15.46
N GLY A 389 -0.87 10.13 15.76
CA GLY A 389 -0.53 8.71 15.81
C GLY A 389 -1.23 7.92 16.93
N ALA A 390 -1.64 8.58 18.01
CA ALA A 390 -2.45 8.00 19.08
C ALA A 390 -3.90 7.77 18.63
N GLY A 391 -4.42 8.66 17.77
CA GLY A 391 -5.79 8.63 17.27
C GLY A 391 -6.84 8.78 18.37
N GLU A 392 -8.10 8.93 17.96
CA GLU A 392 -9.24 9.06 18.88
C GLU A 392 -9.68 7.70 19.44
N ASN A 393 -9.54 6.64 18.64
CA ASN A 393 -9.89 5.29 19.07
C ASN A 393 -8.87 4.78 20.11
N VAL A 394 -9.32 4.71 21.36
CA VAL A 394 -8.51 4.27 22.51
C VAL A 394 -8.20 2.77 22.45
N GLU A 395 -8.93 1.99 21.66
CA GLU A 395 -8.75 0.55 21.48
C GLU A 395 -7.86 0.17 20.27
N ASP A 396 -7.42 1.14 19.46
CA ASP A 396 -6.53 0.89 18.32
C ASP A 396 -5.16 0.40 18.81
N THR A 397 -4.94 -0.92 18.81
CA THR A 397 -3.68 -1.49 19.30
C THR A 397 -2.44 -1.01 18.56
N SER A 398 -2.54 -0.42 17.36
CA SER A 398 -1.38 0.10 16.62
C SER A 398 -0.81 1.40 17.20
N SER A 399 -1.60 2.08 18.03
CA SER A 399 -1.35 3.45 18.49
C SER A 399 -0.71 3.54 19.90
N TYR A 400 -0.47 2.39 20.54
CA TYR A 400 0.18 2.30 21.86
C TYR A 400 1.53 3.02 21.90
N TYR A 401 2.29 2.98 20.80
CA TYR A 401 3.62 3.55 20.74
C TYR A 401 3.57 5.06 20.93
N ALA A 402 2.63 5.72 20.23
CA ALA A 402 2.43 7.15 20.32
C ALA A 402 2.05 7.57 21.74
N ARG A 403 1.11 6.86 22.37
CA ARG A 403 0.70 7.07 23.77
C ARG A 403 1.86 6.88 24.73
N LEU A 404 2.66 5.82 24.57
CA LEU A 404 3.87 5.60 25.38
C LEU A 404 4.86 6.77 25.24
N ARG A 405 5.02 7.35 24.04
CA ARG A 405 5.90 8.51 23.83
C ARG A 405 5.33 9.77 24.46
N LEU A 406 4.03 10.04 24.33
CA LEU A 406 3.35 11.15 24.99
C LEU A 406 3.50 11.07 26.51
N GLY A 407 3.23 9.90 27.10
CA GLY A 407 3.42 9.69 28.54
C GLY A 407 4.85 10.00 29.00
N LYS A 408 5.86 9.60 28.23
CA LYS A 408 7.27 9.93 28.51
C LYS A 408 7.60 11.41 28.38
N ILE A 409 6.94 12.13 27.48
CA ILE A 409 7.14 13.58 27.34
C ILE A 409 6.50 14.30 28.53
N TYR A 410 5.25 13.99 28.85
CA TYR A 410 4.50 14.63 29.94
C TYR A 410 5.06 14.32 31.34
N SER A 411 5.68 13.15 31.54
CA SER A 411 6.34 12.81 32.82
C SER A 411 7.75 13.41 32.97
N ASN A 412 8.32 13.99 31.91
CA ASN A 412 9.68 14.49 31.95
C ASN A 412 9.75 15.91 32.53
N LYS A 413 10.20 16.01 33.78
CA LYS A 413 10.36 17.29 34.52
C LYS A 413 11.26 18.32 33.82
N ARG A 414 12.11 17.91 32.88
CA ARG A 414 12.93 18.86 32.08
C ARG A 414 12.07 19.77 31.20
N TYR A 415 10.87 19.35 30.83
CA TYR A 415 9.95 20.12 30.00
C TYR A 415 8.94 20.86 30.87
N HIS A 416 9.40 21.79 31.72
CA HIS A 416 8.58 22.46 32.74
C HIS A 416 7.22 23.01 32.25
N LYS A 417 7.13 23.55 31.02
CA LYS A 417 5.86 24.04 30.45
C LYS A 417 4.88 22.94 30.03
N ILE A 418 5.39 21.76 29.73
CA ILE A 418 4.63 20.61 29.21
C ILE A 418 4.37 19.60 30.33
N TYR A 419 5.24 19.53 31.34
CA TYR A 419 5.19 18.56 32.41
C TYR A 419 3.79 18.47 33.04
N ASN A 420 3.21 17.27 33.02
CA ASN A 420 1.90 16.99 33.57
C ASN A 420 1.85 15.50 33.94
N GLN A 421 1.91 15.21 35.24
CA GLN A 421 1.97 13.84 35.74
C GLN A 421 0.67 13.07 35.50
N GLU A 422 -0.48 13.72 35.64
CA GLU A 422 -1.80 13.10 35.45
C GLU A 422 -1.99 12.63 34.01
N LYS A 423 -1.74 13.53 33.03
CA LYS A 423 -1.74 13.17 31.61
C LYS A 423 -0.73 12.08 31.28
N ALA A 424 0.45 12.09 31.92
CA ALA A 424 1.43 11.05 31.71
C ALA A 424 0.89 9.68 32.15
N THR A 425 0.30 9.62 33.34
CA THR A 425 -0.33 8.42 33.90
C THR A 425 -1.47 7.91 33.01
N GLU A 426 -2.31 8.79 32.49
CA GLU A 426 -3.39 8.45 31.56
C GLU A 426 -2.84 7.76 30.30
N TYR A 427 -1.85 8.37 29.65
CA TYR A 427 -1.23 7.80 28.45
C TYR A 427 -0.52 6.47 28.72
N PHE A 428 0.16 6.35 29.86
CA PHE A 428 0.79 5.09 30.25
C PHE A 428 -0.23 3.98 30.53
N THR A 429 -1.36 4.32 31.16
CA THR A 429 -2.49 3.39 31.39
C THR A 429 -3.01 2.85 30.07
N GLN A 430 -3.32 3.74 29.12
CA GLN A 430 -3.79 3.37 27.79
C GLN A 430 -2.76 2.54 27.02
N ALA A 431 -1.49 2.95 27.01
CA ALA A 431 -0.42 2.23 26.32
C ALA A 431 -0.22 0.81 26.89
N LEU A 432 -0.26 0.65 28.21
CA LEU A 432 -0.14 -0.65 28.88
C LEU A 432 -1.33 -1.56 28.56
N HIS A 433 -2.55 -1.03 28.61
CA HIS A 433 -3.77 -1.75 28.25
C HIS A 433 -3.71 -2.27 26.80
N LEU A 434 -3.37 -1.39 25.85
CA LEU A 434 -3.24 -1.74 24.43
C LEU A 434 -2.14 -2.79 24.19
N LEU A 435 -0.99 -2.64 24.84
CA LEU A 435 0.08 -3.62 24.71
C LEU A 435 -0.32 -4.99 25.24
N LYS A 436 -0.90 -5.06 26.45
CA LYS A 436 -1.34 -6.31 27.08
C LYS A 436 -2.44 -7.02 26.28
N SER A 437 -3.46 -6.29 25.83
CA SER A 437 -4.54 -6.86 25.01
C SER A 437 -4.02 -7.38 23.67
N SER A 438 -2.97 -6.76 23.13
CA SER A 438 -2.48 -7.09 21.80
C SER A 438 -1.49 -8.25 21.73
N VAL A 439 -0.68 -8.48 22.78
CA VAL A 439 0.28 -9.62 22.78
C VAL A 439 -0.39 -10.99 22.83
N CYS A 440 -1.69 -11.04 23.12
CA CYS A 440 -2.52 -12.24 22.96
C CYS A 440 -2.79 -12.60 21.49
N LYS A 441 -2.66 -11.63 20.58
CA LYS A 441 -2.99 -11.76 19.14
C LYS A 441 -1.76 -11.62 18.24
N ASP A 442 -0.79 -10.81 18.67
CA ASP A 442 0.39 -10.45 17.89
C ASP A 442 1.66 -10.57 18.75
N THR A 443 2.54 -11.51 18.39
CA THR A 443 3.76 -11.86 19.12
C THR A 443 5.00 -11.12 18.65
N ARG A 444 4.87 -10.03 17.89
CA ARG A 444 6.00 -9.26 17.35
C ARG A 444 6.92 -8.68 18.44
N SER A 445 8.22 -8.71 18.19
CA SER A 445 9.27 -8.40 19.17
C SER A 445 9.18 -6.98 19.72
N TYR A 446 8.76 -6.03 18.90
CA TYR A 446 8.68 -4.63 19.29
C TYR A 446 7.61 -4.36 20.35
N ARG A 447 6.52 -5.15 20.39
CA ARG A 447 5.47 -5.05 21.43
C ARG A 447 5.99 -5.53 22.78
N TYR A 448 6.61 -6.72 22.81
CA TYR A 448 7.25 -7.25 24.02
C TYR A 448 8.37 -6.33 24.52
N TYR A 449 9.19 -5.78 23.62
CA TYR A 449 10.21 -4.81 24.00
C TYR A 449 9.60 -3.59 24.72
N HIS A 450 8.48 -3.07 24.23
CA HIS A 450 7.83 -1.91 24.84
C HIS A 450 7.12 -2.23 26.16
N LEU A 451 6.57 -3.44 26.33
CA LEU A 451 6.14 -3.92 27.64
C LEU A 451 7.30 -3.99 28.63
N GLY A 452 8.44 -4.55 28.22
CA GLY A 452 9.65 -4.59 29.03
C GLY A 452 10.10 -3.19 29.49
N ILE A 453 10.01 -2.20 28.60
CA ILE A 453 10.32 -0.79 28.92
C ILE A 453 9.37 -0.22 29.97
N ILE A 454 8.07 -0.54 29.91
CA ILE A 454 7.10 -0.08 30.91
C ILE A 454 7.46 -0.60 32.29
N TYR A 455 7.66 -1.91 32.43
CA TYR A 455 8.01 -2.54 33.70
C TYR A 455 9.40 -2.14 34.22
N GLU A 456 10.40 -1.98 33.33
CA GLU A 456 11.75 -1.53 33.72
C GLU A 456 11.73 -0.13 34.35
N ASN A 457 10.81 0.75 33.91
CA ASN A 457 10.77 2.15 34.34
C ASN A 457 9.59 2.50 35.25
N GLY A 458 8.71 1.54 35.55
CA GLY A 458 7.52 1.79 36.38
C GLY A 458 6.52 2.78 35.75
N TYR A 459 6.29 2.69 34.44
CA TYR A 459 5.36 3.59 33.76
C TYR A 459 3.90 3.16 34.04
N ASN A 460 3.28 3.77 35.06
CA ASN A 460 1.98 3.38 35.60
C ASN A 460 1.95 1.94 36.15
N THR A 461 3.10 1.48 36.63
CA THR A 461 3.29 0.22 37.36
C THR A 461 4.41 0.44 38.36
N ASP A 462 4.55 -0.45 39.33
CA ASP A 462 5.81 -0.51 40.08
C ASP A 462 6.96 -0.93 39.16
N VAL A 463 8.18 -0.53 39.53
CA VAL A 463 9.40 -0.99 38.85
C VAL A 463 9.56 -2.48 39.10
N ASP A 464 9.46 -3.29 38.05
CA ASP A 464 9.58 -4.74 38.11
C ASP A 464 10.60 -5.24 37.07
N TYR A 465 11.83 -5.44 37.54
CA TYR A 465 12.92 -5.94 36.70
C TYR A 465 12.73 -7.40 36.29
N SER A 466 11.99 -8.21 37.06
CA SER A 466 11.71 -9.60 36.72
C SER A 466 10.76 -9.68 35.55
N GLN A 467 9.66 -8.93 35.62
CA GLN A 467 8.69 -8.84 34.55
C GLN A 467 9.28 -8.16 33.30
N ALA A 468 10.12 -7.14 33.48
CA ALA A 468 10.86 -6.52 32.38
C ALA A 468 11.79 -7.53 31.67
N ALA A 469 12.57 -8.30 32.43
CA ALA A 469 13.45 -9.33 31.90
C ALA A 469 12.66 -10.41 31.14
N LYS A 470 11.52 -10.87 31.69
CA LYS A 470 10.62 -11.82 31.01
C LYS A 470 10.19 -11.31 29.63
N TYR A 471 9.72 -10.06 29.55
CA TYR A 471 9.30 -9.49 28.26
C TYR A 471 10.47 -9.25 27.30
N TYR A 472 11.66 -8.89 27.79
CA TYR A 472 12.84 -8.79 26.93
C TYR A 472 13.28 -10.14 26.37
N SER A 473 13.20 -11.22 27.15
CA SER A 473 13.42 -12.58 26.65
C SER A 473 12.42 -12.97 25.57
N LEU A 474 11.12 -12.73 25.80
CA LEU A 474 10.07 -12.97 24.80
C LEU A 474 10.30 -12.16 23.51
N ALA A 475 10.73 -10.90 23.63
CA ALA A 475 11.07 -10.08 22.46
C ALA A 475 12.24 -10.68 21.65
N LYS A 476 13.27 -11.20 22.33
CA LYS A 476 14.42 -11.88 21.70
C LYS A 476 13.99 -13.16 21.00
N GLU A 477 13.18 -13.99 21.67
CA GLU A 477 12.66 -15.24 21.12
C GLU A 477 11.76 -15.00 19.90
N ALA A 478 10.86 -14.02 19.97
CA ALA A 478 10.05 -13.60 18.84
C ALA A 478 10.92 -13.16 17.66
N ALA A 479 12.01 -12.43 17.92
CA ALA A 479 12.89 -11.90 16.87
C ALA A 479 13.67 -13.01 16.17
N ALA A 480 13.97 -14.10 16.88
CA ALA A 480 14.66 -15.26 16.31
C ALA A 480 13.75 -16.07 15.36
N LYS A 481 12.43 -15.97 15.52
CA LYS A 481 11.43 -16.70 14.73
C LYS A 481 11.05 -16.00 13.43
N VAL A 482 11.54 -14.77 13.19
CA VAL A 482 11.12 -13.95 12.04
C VAL A 482 12.32 -13.37 11.28
N TYR A 483 12.13 -13.13 9.98
CA TYR A 483 13.13 -12.49 9.11
C TYR A 483 13.02 -10.96 9.09
N ASP A 484 11.94 -10.41 9.64
CA ASP A 484 11.67 -8.98 9.65
C ASP A 484 12.78 -8.17 10.35
N ILE A 485 13.31 -7.17 9.64
CA ILE A 485 14.43 -6.35 10.12
C ILE A 485 14.06 -5.51 11.34
N LEU A 486 12.80 -5.09 11.47
CA LEU A 486 12.32 -4.31 12.60
C LEU A 486 12.24 -5.18 13.85
N ASP A 487 11.71 -6.41 13.75
CA ASP A 487 11.71 -7.35 14.87
C ASP A 487 13.11 -7.74 15.28
N ARG A 488 14.01 -8.06 14.34
CA ARG A 488 15.41 -8.33 14.63
C ARG A 488 16.09 -7.14 15.31
N TYR A 489 15.78 -5.91 14.87
CA TYR A 489 16.27 -4.69 15.50
C TYR A 489 15.77 -4.56 16.95
N TYR A 490 14.47 -4.79 17.22
CA TYR A 490 13.94 -4.72 18.58
C TYR A 490 14.39 -5.89 19.46
N GLY A 491 14.57 -7.09 18.90
CA GLY A 491 15.18 -8.24 19.56
C GLY A 491 16.60 -7.94 20.05
N LYS A 492 17.46 -7.38 19.19
CA LYS A 492 18.81 -6.93 19.58
C LYS A 492 18.79 -5.86 20.67
N LYS A 493 17.80 -4.96 20.66
CA LYS A 493 17.65 -3.96 21.73
C LYS A 493 17.17 -4.58 23.03
N ALA A 494 16.27 -5.56 22.96
CA ALA A 494 15.79 -6.31 24.11
C ALA A 494 16.93 -7.10 24.75
N GLU A 495 17.76 -7.77 23.95
CA GLU A 495 18.95 -8.48 24.41
C GLU A 495 19.91 -7.56 25.19
N LYS A 496 20.25 -6.39 24.62
CA LYS A 496 21.10 -5.40 25.33
C LYS A 496 20.50 -4.95 26.66
N ARG A 497 19.18 -4.81 26.75
CA ARG A 497 18.49 -4.42 27.99
C ARG A 497 18.46 -5.57 28.99
N LEU A 498 18.23 -6.80 28.52
CA LEU A 498 18.24 -8.01 29.34
C LEU A 498 19.61 -8.19 30.01
N THR A 499 20.71 -8.09 29.24
CA THR A 499 22.07 -8.16 29.80
C THR A 499 22.30 -7.10 30.88
N LYS A 500 21.82 -5.86 30.65
CA LYS A 500 21.92 -4.78 31.64
C LYS A 500 21.19 -5.13 32.95
N ILE A 501 19.97 -5.66 32.88
CA ILE A 501 19.18 -6.04 34.06
C ILE A 501 19.85 -7.21 34.81
N MET A 502 20.37 -8.20 34.08
CA MET A 502 21.08 -9.33 34.68
C MET A 502 22.33 -8.86 35.45
N ASN A 503 23.13 -7.99 34.86
CA ASN A 503 24.33 -7.43 35.52
C ASN A 503 23.97 -6.62 36.77
N LEU A 504 22.90 -5.82 36.74
CA LEU A 504 22.40 -5.10 37.92
C LEU A 504 21.94 -6.04 39.04
N THR A 505 21.36 -7.18 38.66
CA THR A 505 20.88 -8.20 39.62
C THR A 505 22.04 -8.95 40.27
N LEU A 506 23.09 -9.26 39.50
CA LEU A 506 24.32 -9.88 39.99
C LEU A 506 25.07 -8.95 40.95
N ALA A 507 25.29 -7.69 40.56
CA ALA A 507 25.97 -6.70 41.40
C ALA A 507 25.26 -6.48 42.76
N LYS A 508 23.92 -6.51 42.79
CA LYS A 508 23.14 -6.42 44.03
C LYS A 508 23.24 -7.66 44.93
N LYS A 509 23.50 -8.84 44.36
CA LYS A 509 23.74 -10.07 45.12
C LYS A 509 25.14 -10.06 45.72
N GLU A 510 26.14 -9.66 44.95
CA GLU A 510 27.53 -9.54 45.40
C GLU A 510 27.69 -8.46 46.48
N SER A 511 27.01 -7.31 46.36
CA SER A 511 27.04 -6.26 47.38
C SER A 511 26.40 -6.69 48.70
N LYS A 512 25.37 -7.55 48.66
CA LYS A 512 24.73 -8.12 49.85
C LYS A 512 25.56 -9.22 50.51
N GLN A 513 26.46 -9.87 49.78
CA GLN A 513 27.39 -10.87 50.32
C GLN A 513 28.65 -10.26 50.92
N THR A 514 29.00 -9.02 50.57
CA THR A 514 30.15 -8.27 51.13
C THR A 514 29.79 -7.39 52.34
N THR A 515 28.51 -7.29 52.70
CA THR A 515 28.01 -6.56 53.88
C THR A 515 27.57 -7.48 55.03
N VAL A 516 27.89 -8.78 54.95
CA VAL A 516 27.61 -9.78 55.99
C VAL A 516 28.90 -10.18 56.69
#